data_AF-A0A5H8S7N7-F1
#
_entry.id   AF-A0A5H8S7N7-F1
#
_cell.length_a   1.000
_cell.length_b   1.000
_cell.length_c   1.000
_cell.angle_alpha   90.00
_cell.angle_beta   90.00
_cell.angle_gamma   90.00
#
_symmetry.space_group_name_H-M   'P 1'
#
loop_
_entity.id
_entity.type
_entity.pdbx_description
1 polymer ?
#
loop_
_entity_poly.entity_id
_entity_poly.type
_entity_poly.pdbx_seq_one_letter_code
_entity_poly.pdbx_strand_id
1 'polypeptide(L)'
;MKAALQAVRSHGAHAQGTLSYTTSPAHTLQTWLDLTEQLLETGVDSIAIKDMSGILTPMAAYELVSEIKKRFEVRLHLHCHATTGMAEMALLKAIEAGVDGVDTAISSMSATYGHPATEALVATLAGTEHDTGLDILKLENIAAYFREVRKKYHAFEGQLKGYDSRILVAQVPGGMLTNLESQLKQQNAADRL
;
A
#
# COMPACT_ATOMS: atom_id res chain seq x y z
N MET A 1 0.65 -6.76 18.66
CA MET A 1 0.74 -5.29 18.52
C MET A 1 0.67 -4.53 19.85
N LYS A 2 -0.18 -4.93 20.81
CA LYS A 2 -0.44 -4.21 22.08
C LYS A 2 0.80 -3.61 22.80
N ALA A 3 1.83 -4.39 23.07
CA ALA A 3 3.02 -3.92 23.78
C ALA A 3 3.74 -2.76 23.05
N ALA A 4 3.89 -2.87 21.72
CA ALA A 4 4.52 -1.83 20.91
C ALA A 4 3.66 -0.55 20.86
N LEU A 5 2.34 -0.69 20.65
CA LEU A 5 1.41 0.43 20.61
C LEU A 5 1.40 1.19 21.95
N GLN A 6 1.38 0.47 23.08
CA GLN A 6 1.46 1.06 24.41
C GLN A 6 2.79 1.79 24.63
N ALA A 7 3.92 1.21 24.21
CA ALA A 7 5.22 1.84 24.32
C ALA A 7 5.33 3.12 23.47
N VAL A 8 4.82 3.12 22.23
CA VAL A 8 4.80 4.32 21.37
C VAL A 8 4.03 5.45 22.06
N ARG A 9 2.83 5.14 22.57
CA ARG A 9 1.99 6.13 23.24
C ARG A 9 2.57 6.60 24.57
N SER A 10 3.23 5.74 25.33
CA SER A 10 3.88 6.13 26.59
C SER A 10 5.02 7.13 26.39
N HIS A 11 5.55 7.22 25.16
CA HIS A 11 6.56 8.20 24.76
C HIS A 11 5.95 9.42 24.02
N GLY A 12 4.62 9.55 24.01
CA GLY A 12 3.92 10.68 23.38
C GLY A 12 3.99 10.68 21.84
N ALA A 13 4.31 9.55 21.22
CA ALA A 13 4.35 9.40 19.77
C ALA A 13 3.02 8.82 19.22
N HIS A 14 2.84 8.95 17.89
CA HIS A 14 1.63 8.52 17.17
C HIS A 14 1.65 7.01 16.91
N ALA A 15 0.74 6.27 17.54
CA ALA A 15 0.57 4.84 17.36
C ALA A 15 -0.46 4.53 16.28
N GLN A 16 0.01 4.13 15.10
CA GLN A 16 -0.84 3.67 14.00
C GLN A 16 -1.04 2.15 14.06
N GLY A 17 -2.27 1.71 14.32
CA GLY A 17 -2.67 0.31 14.16
C GLY A 17 -2.63 -0.11 12.69
N THR A 18 -2.50 -1.40 12.39
CA THR A 18 -2.34 -1.85 10.99
C THR A 18 -3.13 -3.11 10.72
N LEU A 19 -3.96 -3.06 9.68
CA LEU A 19 -4.67 -4.17 9.09
C LEU A 19 -3.87 -4.65 7.87
N SER A 20 -3.23 -5.81 7.98
CA SER A 20 -2.52 -6.44 6.87
C SER A 20 -3.52 -7.10 5.93
N TYR A 21 -3.90 -6.42 4.84
CA TYR A 21 -4.96 -6.85 3.94
C TYR A 21 -4.63 -8.18 3.24
N THR A 22 -5.65 -9.02 3.08
CA THR A 22 -5.58 -10.26 2.32
C THR A 22 -6.97 -10.66 1.82
N THR A 23 -7.03 -11.63 0.91
CA THR A 23 -8.27 -12.20 0.40
C THR A 23 -8.30 -13.69 0.71
N SER A 24 -9.30 -14.14 1.45
CA SER A 24 -9.56 -15.58 1.62
C SER A 24 -11.01 -15.81 2.08
N PRO A 25 -11.52 -17.05 2.05
CA PRO A 25 -12.86 -17.36 2.56
C PRO A 25 -13.08 -16.95 4.02
N ALA A 26 -12.02 -16.76 4.81
CA ALA A 26 -12.08 -16.32 6.20
C ALA A 26 -11.99 -14.80 6.38
N HIS A 27 -11.57 -14.05 5.35
CA HIS A 27 -11.40 -12.60 5.41
C HIS A 27 -12.55 -11.92 4.69
N THR A 28 -13.63 -11.69 5.43
CA THR A 28 -14.81 -10.97 4.94
C THR A 28 -14.75 -9.50 5.36
N LEU A 29 -15.63 -8.67 4.79
CA LEU A 29 -15.82 -7.30 5.23
C LEU A 29 -16.06 -7.20 6.75
N GLN A 30 -16.92 -8.06 7.30
CA GLN A 30 -17.19 -8.06 8.73
C GLN A 30 -15.94 -8.38 9.54
N THR A 31 -15.12 -9.34 9.09
CA THR A 31 -13.84 -9.68 9.73
C THR A 31 -12.92 -8.46 9.82
N TRP A 32 -12.84 -7.65 8.75
CA TRP A 32 -12.02 -6.42 8.76
C TRP A 32 -12.57 -5.36 9.71
N LEU A 33 -13.90 -5.26 9.83
CA LEU A 33 -14.54 -4.30 10.73
C LEU A 33 -14.37 -4.70 12.20
N ASP A 34 -14.48 -5.99 12.52
CA ASP A 34 -14.21 -6.52 13.86
C ASP A 34 -12.74 -6.29 14.26
N LEU A 35 -11.79 -6.51 13.33
CA LEU A 35 -10.37 -6.22 13.56
C LEU A 35 -10.09 -4.72 13.73
N THR A 36 -10.84 -3.87 13.00
CA THR A 36 -10.77 -2.41 13.14
C THR A 36 -11.18 -2.01 14.57
N GLU A 37 -12.31 -2.50 15.06
CA GLU A 37 -12.80 -2.25 16.41
C GLU A 37 -11.78 -2.71 17.47
N GLN A 38 -11.26 -3.93 17.35
CA GLN A 38 -10.24 -4.46 18.26
C GLN A 38 -8.97 -3.60 18.29
N LEU A 39 -8.54 -3.04 17.16
CA LEU A 39 -7.40 -2.10 17.13
C LEU A 39 -7.74 -0.80 17.86
N LEU A 40 -8.93 -0.25 17.66
CA LEU A 40 -9.39 0.97 18.34
C LEU A 40 -9.44 0.79 19.85
N GLU A 41 -9.87 -0.38 20.35
CA GLU A 41 -9.87 -0.70 21.79
C GLU A 41 -8.47 -0.67 22.43
N THR A 42 -7.41 -0.86 21.64
CA THR A 42 -6.03 -0.69 22.14
C THR A 42 -5.61 0.77 22.30
N GLY A 43 -6.45 1.70 21.84
CA GLY A 43 -6.25 3.14 21.89
C GLY A 43 -5.25 3.64 20.86
N VAL A 44 -5.28 3.10 19.63
CA VAL A 44 -4.46 3.64 18.51
C VAL A 44 -4.92 5.05 18.12
N ASP A 45 -4.00 5.86 17.62
CA ASP A 45 -4.28 7.23 17.17
C ASP A 45 -4.79 7.27 15.72
N SER A 46 -4.53 6.22 14.95
CA SER A 46 -5.03 6.02 13.58
C SER A 46 -4.92 4.55 13.16
N ILE A 47 -5.51 4.19 12.03
CA ILE A 47 -5.41 2.85 11.44
C ILE A 47 -4.84 2.94 10.03
N ALA A 48 -3.96 2.00 9.68
CA ALA A 48 -3.51 1.77 8.31
C ALA A 48 -4.12 0.49 7.76
N ILE A 49 -4.65 0.53 6.54
CA ILE A 49 -4.90 -0.66 5.71
C ILE A 49 -3.65 -0.87 4.88
N LYS A 50 -2.99 -2.02 5.03
CA LYS A 50 -1.73 -2.35 4.37
C LYS A 50 -1.91 -3.52 3.42
N ASP A 51 -1.96 -3.22 2.13
CA ASP A 51 -1.89 -4.19 1.04
C ASP A 51 -0.45 -4.31 0.54
N MET A 52 0.28 -5.26 1.14
CA MET A 52 1.68 -5.54 0.80
C MET A 52 1.86 -6.25 -0.55
N SER A 53 0.82 -6.94 -1.02
CA SER A 53 0.89 -7.77 -2.23
C SER A 53 0.37 -7.03 -3.47
N GLY A 54 -0.34 -5.92 -3.29
CA GLY A 54 -1.02 -5.21 -4.37
C GLY A 54 -2.28 -5.95 -4.82
N ILE A 55 -2.98 -6.66 -3.93
CA ILE A 55 -4.18 -7.45 -4.27
C ILE A 55 -5.51 -6.77 -3.92
N LEU A 56 -5.47 -5.61 -3.27
CA LEU A 56 -6.67 -4.85 -2.95
C LEU A 56 -7.26 -4.26 -4.22
N THR A 57 -8.44 -4.75 -4.61
CA THR A 57 -9.14 -4.23 -5.78
C THR A 57 -9.72 -2.83 -5.49
N PRO A 58 -9.92 -1.98 -6.51
CA PRO A 58 -10.46 -0.64 -6.29
C PRO A 58 -11.85 -0.60 -5.65
N MET A 59 -12.70 -1.56 -6.01
CA MET A 59 -14.04 -1.66 -5.42
C MET A 59 -14.00 -2.15 -3.97
N ALA A 60 -13.12 -3.11 -3.66
CA ALA A 60 -12.92 -3.55 -2.27
C ALA A 60 -12.32 -2.43 -1.41
N ALA A 61 -11.41 -1.62 -1.96
CA ALA A 61 -10.87 -0.44 -1.28
C ALA A 61 -11.99 0.56 -0.94
N TYR A 62 -12.84 0.90 -1.93
CA TYR A 62 -13.97 1.79 -1.73
C TYR A 62 -14.92 1.28 -0.64
N GLU A 63 -15.33 0.01 -0.72
CA GLU A 63 -16.27 -0.61 0.21
C GLU A 63 -15.71 -0.66 1.63
N LEU A 64 -14.48 -1.17 1.80
CA LEU A 64 -13.85 -1.30 3.10
C LEU A 64 -13.65 0.07 3.78
N VAL A 65 -13.12 1.05 3.04
CA VAL A 65 -12.93 2.41 3.56
C VAL A 65 -14.27 3.04 3.93
N SER A 66 -15.28 2.95 3.05
CA SER A 66 -16.61 3.50 3.31
C SER A 66 -17.22 2.93 4.58
N GLU A 67 -17.16 1.61 4.78
CA GLU A 67 -17.75 0.97 5.96
C GLU A 67 -17.00 1.29 7.24
N ILE A 68 -15.67 1.39 7.21
CA ILE A 68 -14.88 1.84 8.36
C ILE A 68 -15.27 3.27 8.73
N LYS A 69 -15.26 4.20 7.76
CA LYS A 69 -15.54 5.63 8.00
C LYS A 69 -16.99 5.89 8.44
N LYS A 70 -17.95 5.03 8.07
CA LYS A 70 -19.33 5.10 8.57
C LYS A 70 -19.47 4.68 10.05
N ARG A 71 -18.68 3.70 10.49
CA ARG A 71 -18.84 3.08 11.81
C ARG A 71 -17.92 3.67 12.87
N PHE A 72 -16.75 4.16 12.47
CA PHE A 72 -15.70 4.56 13.38
C PHE A 72 -15.18 5.96 13.03
N GLU A 73 -15.12 6.82 14.04
CA GLU A 73 -14.44 8.12 13.96
C GLU A 73 -12.94 7.91 14.15
N VAL A 74 -12.26 7.51 13.07
CA VAL A 74 -10.82 7.25 13.06
C VAL A 74 -10.16 7.82 11.81
N ARG A 75 -8.92 8.27 11.97
CA ARG A 75 -8.04 8.57 10.83
C ARG A 75 -7.57 7.27 10.19
N LEU A 76 -7.85 7.10 8.91
CA LEU A 76 -7.55 5.91 8.14
C LEU A 76 -6.50 6.24 7.07
N HIS A 77 -5.43 5.45 7.00
CA HIS A 77 -4.40 5.53 5.96
C HIS A 77 -4.43 4.28 5.08
N LEU A 78 -4.21 4.44 3.78
CA LEU A 78 -4.09 3.32 2.85
C LEU A 78 -2.68 3.20 2.28
N HIS A 79 -2.13 1.99 2.34
CA HIS A 79 -0.85 1.62 1.77
C HIS A 79 -1.04 0.46 0.78
N CYS A 80 -0.70 0.69 -0.50
CA CYS A 80 -0.81 -0.32 -1.56
C CYS A 80 0.46 -0.39 -2.40
N HIS A 81 0.90 -1.62 -2.70
CA HIS A 81 1.99 -1.86 -3.65
C HIS A 81 1.49 -1.89 -5.11
N ALA A 82 2.23 -1.26 -6.01
CA ALA A 82 1.90 -1.12 -7.43
C ALA A 82 2.16 -2.38 -8.27
N THR A 83 2.62 -3.47 -7.65
CA THR A 83 3.15 -4.68 -8.32
C THR A 83 2.18 -5.26 -9.34
N THR A 84 0.87 -5.19 -9.08
CA THR A 84 -0.18 -5.76 -9.93
C THR A 84 -0.85 -4.74 -10.86
N GLY A 85 -0.52 -3.44 -10.71
CA GLY A 85 -1.17 -2.34 -11.40
C GLY A 85 -2.52 -1.92 -10.82
N MET A 86 -2.92 -2.43 -9.65
CA MET A 86 -4.19 -2.04 -9.01
C MET A 86 -4.09 -0.85 -8.07
N ALA A 87 -2.89 -0.54 -7.57
CA ALA A 87 -2.71 0.38 -6.45
C ALA A 87 -3.18 1.81 -6.75
N GLU A 88 -2.88 2.36 -7.92
CA GLU A 88 -3.30 3.69 -8.35
C GLU A 88 -4.84 3.83 -8.30
N MET A 89 -5.54 2.84 -8.85
CA MET A 89 -6.99 2.80 -8.87
C MET A 89 -7.56 2.58 -7.47
N ALA A 90 -6.93 1.73 -6.65
CA ALA A 90 -7.35 1.48 -5.28
C ALA A 90 -7.20 2.71 -4.39
N LEU A 91 -6.10 3.46 -4.54
CA LEU A 91 -5.88 4.73 -3.86
C LEU A 91 -6.97 5.75 -4.23
N LEU A 92 -7.23 5.95 -5.52
CA LEU A 92 -8.26 6.90 -5.97
C LEU A 92 -9.64 6.55 -5.42
N LYS A 93 -10.03 5.28 -5.51
CA LYS A 93 -11.31 4.81 -4.95
C LYS A 93 -11.38 4.91 -3.42
N ALA A 94 -10.26 4.73 -2.71
CA ALA A 94 -10.23 4.95 -1.26
C ALA A 94 -10.36 6.44 -0.90
N ILE A 95 -9.77 7.34 -1.68
CA ILE A 95 -9.91 8.79 -1.53
C ILE A 95 -11.37 9.21 -1.70
N GLU A 96 -12.03 8.75 -2.76
CA GLU A 96 -13.46 8.98 -2.98
C GLU A 96 -14.34 8.41 -1.84
N ALA A 97 -13.88 7.36 -1.15
CA ALA A 97 -14.57 6.77 -0.01
C ALA A 97 -14.26 7.47 1.33
N GLY A 98 -13.37 8.47 1.34
CA GLY A 98 -13.04 9.28 2.53
C GLY A 98 -11.86 8.77 3.35
N VAL A 99 -10.88 8.08 2.74
CA VAL A 99 -9.60 7.80 3.42
C VAL A 99 -8.84 9.10 3.71
N ASP A 100 -8.20 9.21 4.87
CA ASP A 100 -7.58 10.45 5.34
C ASP A 100 -6.12 10.61 4.91
N GLY A 101 -5.49 9.55 4.42
CA GLY A 101 -4.10 9.57 3.98
C GLY A 101 -3.75 8.35 3.15
N VAL A 102 -2.75 8.51 2.29
CA VAL A 102 -2.30 7.48 1.37
C VAL A 102 -0.79 7.49 1.24
N ASP A 103 -0.19 6.31 1.10
CA ASP A 103 1.23 6.18 0.86
C ASP A 103 1.53 6.19 -0.65
N THR A 104 2.50 7.02 -1.04
CA THR A 104 3.01 7.13 -2.40
C THR A 104 4.53 7.21 -2.40
N ALA A 105 5.15 7.04 -3.56
CA ALA A 105 6.58 7.24 -3.76
C ALA A 105 6.84 8.31 -4.81
N ILE A 106 7.90 9.11 -4.65
CA ILE A 106 8.37 10.05 -5.68
C ILE A 106 8.53 9.30 -7.02
N SER A 107 8.04 9.88 -8.12
CA SER A 107 7.84 9.20 -9.41
C SER A 107 9.06 8.45 -9.95
N SER A 108 10.27 8.98 -9.75
CA SER A 108 11.51 8.31 -10.19
C SER A 108 11.82 7.02 -9.41
N MET A 109 11.19 6.83 -8.25
CA MET A 109 11.33 5.70 -7.33
C MET A 109 10.02 4.91 -7.15
N SER A 110 9.00 5.16 -7.98
CA SER A 110 7.68 4.55 -7.87
C SER A 110 7.48 3.36 -8.83
N ALA A 111 6.27 2.79 -8.80
CA ALA A 111 5.80 1.69 -9.62
C ALA A 111 6.54 0.35 -9.42
N THR A 112 6.22 -0.63 -10.26
CA THR A 112 6.68 -2.03 -10.15
C THR A 112 6.52 -2.55 -8.73
N TYR A 113 7.59 -2.97 -8.05
CA TYR A 113 7.54 -3.51 -6.69
C TYR A 113 7.24 -2.45 -5.61
N GLY A 114 7.27 -1.17 -5.97
CA GLY A 114 7.06 -0.05 -5.07
C GLY A 114 5.60 0.36 -4.97
N HIS A 115 5.36 1.67 -5.03
CA HIS A 115 4.08 2.32 -4.74
C HIS A 115 3.66 3.24 -5.89
N PRO A 116 2.39 3.68 -5.94
CA PRO A 116 1.94 4.72 -6.87
C PRO A 116 2.76 6.01 -6.76
N ALA A 117 2.89 6.72 -7.89
CA ALA A 117 3.69 7.94 -7.97
C ALA A 117 3.00 9.12 -7.24
N THR A 118 3.75 9.82 -6.38
CA THR A 118 3.25 10.99 -5.63
C THR A 118 2.74 12.07 -6.58
N GLU A 119 3.53 12.43 -7.60
CA GLU A 119 3.20 13.50 -8.54
C GLU A 119 1.97 13.17 -9.38
N ALA A 120 1.82 11.90 -9.79
CA ALA A 120 0.66 11.47 -10.55
C ALA A 120 -0.62 11.61 -9.72
N LEU A 121 -0.57 11.22 -8.44
CA LEU A 121 -1.72 11.35 -7.56
C LEU A 121 -2.02 12.81 -7.23
N VAL A 122 -1.00 13.63 -6.95
CA VAL A 122 -1.17 15.08 -6.74
C VAL A 122 -1.81 15.75 -7.96
N ALA A 123 -1.34 15.45 -9.17
CA ALA A 123 -1.94 15.97 -10.40
C ALA A 123 -3.38 15.48 -10.60
N THR A 124 -3.68 14.24 -10.24
CA THR A 124 -5.03 13.65 -10.33
C THR A 124 -6.03 14.38 -9.43
N LEU A 125 -5.60 14.80 -8.24
CA LEU A 125 -6.46 15.42 -7.24
C LEU A 125 -6.49 16.95 -7.33
N ALA A 126 -5.63 17.56 -8.14
CA ALA A 126 -5.54 19.01 -8.29
C ALA A 126 -6.88 19.61 -8.75
N GLY A 127 -7.38 20.62 -8.04
CA GLY A 127 -8.64 21.29 -8.32
C GLY A 127 -9.90 20.50 -7.95
N THR A 128 -9.76 19.33 -7.32
CA THR A 128 -10.87 18.55 -6.77
C THR A 128 -11.14 18.92 -5.30
N GLU A 129 -12.19 18.37 -4.69
CA GLU A 129 -12.42 18.49 -3.25
C GLU A 129 -11.34 17.80 -2.39
N HIS A 130 -10.53 16.94 -3.01
CA HIS A 130 -9.44 16.19 -2.39
C HIS A 130 -8.05 16.77 -2.75
N ASP A 131 -7.97 18.02 -3.21
CA ASP A 131 -6.71 18.65 -3.55
C ASP A 131 -5.72 18.58 -2.37
N THR A 132 -4.54 18.03 -2.64
CA THR A 132 -3.51 17.81 -1.62
C THR A 132 -2.82 19.10 -1.17
N GLY A 133 -2.91 20.18 -1.96
CA GLY A 133 -2.15 21.42 -1.77
C GLY A 133 -0.65 21.29 -1.97
N LEU A 134 -0.16 20.14 -2.45
CA LEU A 134 1.27 19.89 -2.68
C LEU A 134 1.73 20.54 -3.99
N ASP A 135 2.92 21.15 -3.94
CA ASP A 135 3.53 21.82 -5.08
C ASP A 135 4.20 20.80 -6.00
N ILE A 136 3.58 20.55 -7.15
CA ILE A 136 4.06 19.56 -8.14
C ILE A 136 5.45 19.92 -8.70
N LEU A 137 5.81 21.20 -8.80
CA LEU A 137 7.12 21.61 -9.30
C LEU A 137 8.21 21.31 -8.26
N LYS A 138 7.92 21.47 -6.97
CA LYS A 138 8.84 21.05 -5.90
C LYS A 138 9.01 19.54 -5.86
N LEU A 139 7.93 18.78 -6.08
CA LEU A 139 8.01 17.32 -6.16
C LEU A 139 8.85 16.87 -7.37
N GLU A 140 8.69 17.50 -8.53
CA GLU A 140 9.49 17.18 -9.72
C GLU A 140 10.99 17.41 -9.47
N ASN A 141 11.38 18.50 -8.78
CA ASN A 141 12.78 18.72 -8.42
C ASN A 141 13.35 17.57 -7.57
N ILE A 142 12.56 17.03 -6.64
CA ILE A 142 12.94 15.85 -5.84
C ILE A 142 13.06 14.61 -6.74
N ALA A 143 12.13 14.42 -7.66
CA ALA A 143 12.16 13.32 -8.63
C ALA A 143 13.37 13.39 -9.55
N ALA A 144 13.75 14.59 -10.02
CA ALA A 144 14.93 14.79 -10.84
C ALA A 144 16.20 14.38 -10.11
N TYR A 145 16.32 14.72 -8.82
CA TYR A 145 17.42 14.25 -7.99
C TYR A 145 17.44 12.72 -7.88
N PHE A 146 16.32 12.10 -7.49
CA PHE A 146 16.28 10.65 -7.31
C PHE A 146 16.42 9.85 -8.61
N ARG A 147 16.04 10.43 -9.76
CA ARG A 147 16.28 9.85 -11.09
C ARG A 147 17.77 9.63 -11.36
N GLU A 148 18.62 10.57 -10.95
CA GLU A 148 20.07 10.41 -11.05
C GLU A 148 20.64 9.49 -9.97
N VAL A 149 20.10 9.53 -8.75
CA VAL A 149 20.52 8.63 -7.66
C VAL A 149 20.23 7.17 -8.02
N ARG A 150 19.04 6.86 -8.54
CA ARG A 150 18.61 5.49 -8.86
C ARG A 150 19.54 4.79 -9.84
N LYS A 151 20.12 5.52 -10.80
CA LYS A 151 21.11 4.97 -11.75
C LYS A 151 22.32 4.33 -11.06
N LYS A 152 22.74 4.86 -9.91
CA LYS A 152 23.85 4.32 -9.10
C LYS A 152 23.56 2.92 -8.55
N TYR A 153 22.29 2.55 -8.47
CA TYR A 153 21.81 1.30 -7.89
C TYR A 153 21.32 0.30 -8.94
N HIS A 154 21.64 0.49 -10.23
CA HIS A 154 21.17 -0.37 -11.32
C HIS A 154 21.47 -1.87 -11.08
N ALA A 155 22.55 -2.19 -10.37
CA ALA A 155 22.94 -3.56 -10.06
C ALA A 155 21.96 -4.28 -9.12
N PHE A 156 21.09 -3.54 -8.42
CA PHE A 156 20.13 -4.05 -7.45
C PHE A 156 18.67 -3.97 -7.93
N GLU A 157 18.44 -3.52 -9.17
CA GLU A 157 17.10 -3.45 -9.74
C GLU A 157 16.51 -4.85 -9.96
N GLY A 158 15.24 -4.99 -9.58
CA GLY A 158 14.47 -6.19 -9.90
C GLY A 158 14.20 -6.32 -11.40
N GLN A 159 13.83 -7.53 -11.83
CA GLN A 159 13.65 -7.84 -13.25
C GLN A 159 12.24 -7.53 -13.78
N LEU A 160 11.25 -7.27 -12.91
CA LEU A 160 9.90 -6.91 -13.33
C LEU A 160 9.90 -5.66 -14.20
N LYS A 161 9.25 -5.77 -15.36
CA LYS A 161 8.89 -4.66 -16.24
C LYS A 161 7.38 -4.65 -16.39
N GLY A 162 6.74 -3.53 -16.09
CA GLY A 162 5.28 -3.44 -16.01
C GLY A 162 4.76 -4.05 -14.71
N TYR A 163 3.73 -4.90 -14.83
CA TYR A 163 2.97 -5.46 -13.71
C TYR A 163 3.03 -6.99 -13.68
N ASP A 164 2.97 -7.57 -12.49
CA ASP A 164 2.95 -9.02 -12.29
C ASP A 164 1.53 -9.53 -12.03
N SER A 165 0.85 -9.97 -13.10
CA SER A 165 -0.51 -10.49 -13.03
C SER A 165 -0.60 -11.88 -12.37
N ARG A 166 0.52 -12.59 -12.17
CA ARG A 166 0.53 -13.90 -11.51
C ARG A 166 0.04 -13.79 -10.07
N ILE A 167 0.34 -12.67 -9.42
CA ILE A 167 -0.12 -12.35 -8.05
C ILE A 167 -1.66 -12.23 -8.01
N LEU A 168 -2.31 -11.76 -9.08
CA LEU A 168 -3.77 -11.67 -9.14
C LEU A 168 -4.43 -13.05 -9.17
N VAL A 169 -3.74 -14.05 -9.74
CA VAL A 169 -4.24 -15.43 -9.85
C VAL A 169 -3.94 -16.22 -8.58
N ALA A 170 -2.69 -16.17 -8.12
CA ALA A 170 -2.20 -17.04 -7.06
C ALA A 170 -2.20 -16.38 -5.66
N GLN A 171 -2.36 -15.06 -5.59
CA GLN A 171 -2.25 -14.25 -4.35
C GLN A 171 -0.92 -14.43 -3.60
N VAL A 172 0.10 -14.97 -4.27
CA VAL A 172 1.46 -15.13 -3.72
C VAL A 172 2.17 -13.79 -3.83
N PRO A 173 2.64 -13.17 -2.72
CA PRO A 173 3.37 -11.91 -2.76
C PRO A 173 4.61 -12.00 -3.67
N GLY A 174 4.93 -10.94 -4.42
CA GLY A 174 6.00 -10.96 -5.41
C GLY A 174 7.37 -11.42 -4.86
N GLY A 175 7.73 -10.98 -3.65
CA GLY A 175 8.97 -11.41 -2.98
C GLY A 175 8.99 -12.90 -2.62
N MET A 176 7.82 -13.50 -2.33
CA MET A 176 7.70 -14.94 -2.07
C MET A 176 7.89 -15.74 -3.36
N LEU A 177 7.33 -15.26 -4.49
CA LEU A 177 7.48 -15.92 -5.79
C LEU A 177 8.93 -15.90 -6.28
N THR A 178 9.62 -14.75 -6.19
CA THR A 178 11.04 -14.66 -6.57
C THR A 178 11.94 -15.51 -5.67
N ASN A 179 11.61 -15.62 -4.38
CA ASN A 179 12.34 -16.50 -3.47
C ASN A 179 12.12 -17.98 -3.83
N LEU A 180 10.89 -18.38 -4.13
CA LEU A 180 10.57 -19.74 -4.57
C LEU A 180 11.28 -20.09 -5.88
N GLU A 181 11.26 -19.19 -6.87
CA GLU A 181 12.00 -19.33 -8.14
C GLU A 181 13.50 -19.53 -7.89
N SER A 182 14.11 -18.71 -7.02
CA SER A 182 15.53 -18.86 -6.66
C SER A 182 15.81 -20.19 -5.96
N GLN A 183 14.94 -20.62 -5.03
CA GLN A 183 15.08 -21.87 -4.31
C GLN A 183 14.97 -23.09 -5.24
N LEU A 184 13.98 -23.10 -6.15
CA LEU A 184 13.82 -24.18 -7.14
C LEU A 184 15.01 -24.24 -8.11
N LYS A 185 15.55 -23.08 -8.52
CA LYS A 185 16.77 -23.02 -9.34
C LYS A 185 17.98 -23.60 -8.61
N GLN A 186 18.17 -23.30 -7.32
CA GLN A 186 19.23 -23.89 -6.50
C GLN A 186 19.06 -25.41 -6.32
N GLN A 187 17.83 -25.91 -6.40
CA GLN A 187 17.50 -27.34 -6.28
C GLN A 187 17.46 -28.08 -7.62
N ASN A 188 17.82 -27.45 -8.74
CA ASN A 188 17.68 -28.01 -10.10
C ASN A 188 16.24 -28.48 -10.43
N ALA A 189 15.23 -27.81 -9.90
CA ALA A 189 13.81 -28.14 -10.06
C ALA A 189 13.00 -26.95 -10.60
N ALA A 190 13.63 -26.07 -11.37
CA ALA A 190 13.00 -24.86 -11.90
C ALA A 190 11.84 -25.15 -12.88
N ASP A 191 11.77 -26.37 -13.42
CA ASP A 191 10.68 -26.88 -14.27
C ASP A 191 9.39 -27.21 -13.50
N ARG A 192 9.42 -27.16 -12.16
CA ARG A 192 8.30 -27.51 -11.28
C ARG A 192 7.64 -26.31 -10.59
N LEU A 193 7.93 -25.10 -11.07
CA LEU A 193 7.24 -23.88 -10.64
C LEU A 193 5.81 -23.85 -11.19
#